data_AF-A0A317JIR9-F1
#
_entry.id   AF-A0A317JIR9-F1
#
_cell.length_a   1.000
_cell.length_b   1.000
_cell.length_c   1.000
_cell.angle_alpha   90.00
_cell.angle_beta   90.00
_cell.angle_gamma   90.00
#
_symmetry.space_group_name_H-M   'P 1'
#
loop_
_entity.id
_entity.type
_entity.pdbx_description
1 polymer ?
#
loop_
_entity_poly.entity_id
_entity_poly.type
_entity_poly.pdbx_seq_one_letter_code
_entity_poly.pdbx_strand_id
1 'polypeptide(L)' 'MEYAQSFLSELLNEGDDLQTALGRLIRLYGVKEYAALVKMDAPAIQRAISPQHNPTKQTLERLLAPLRLSLGVKPMDAA' A
#
# COMPACT_ATOMS: atom_id res chain seq x y z
N MET A 1 12.76 6.61 3.67
CA MET A 1 11.33 6.38 3.33
C MET A 1 10.80 7.37 2.31
N GLU A 2 11.42 8.53 2.09
CA GLU A 2 11.02 9.46 1.01
C GLU A 2 10.98 8.78 -0.36
N TYR A 3 12.01 8.01 -0.72
CA TYR A 3 11.99 7.22 -1.96
C TYR A 3 10.78 6.28 -2.08
N ALA A 4 10.37 5.63 -0.99
CA ALA A 4 9.22 4.72 -1.00
C ALA A 4 7.88 5.47 -1.13
N GLN A 5 7.79 6.69 -0.59
CA GLN A 5 6.65 7.57 -0.82
C GLN A 5 6.58 8.01 -2.29
N SER A 6 7.70 8.51 -2.85
CA SER A 6 7.78 8.92 -4.25
C SER A 6 7.44 7.77 -5.19
N PHE A 7 8.02 6.59 -4.96
CA PHE A 7 7.73 5.39 -5.75
C PHE A 7 6.24 5.03 -5.73
N LEU A 8 5.60 5.06 -4.55
CA LEU A 8 4.17 4.78 -4.44
C LEU A 8 3.34 5.85 -5.17
N SER A 9 3.69 7.14 -5.03
CA SER A 9 3.01 8.24 -5.70
C SER A 9 3.13 8.17 -7.23
N GLU A 10 4.30 7.79 -7.75
CA GLU A 10 4.52 7.61 -9.19
C GLU A 10 3.62 6.51 -9.76
N LEU A 11 3.56 5.33 -9.11
CA LEU A 11 2.68 4.25 -9.55
C LEU A 11 1.20 4.67 -9.58
N LEU A 12 0.74 5.39 -8.56
CA LEU A 12 -0.63 5.92 -8.53
C LEU A 12 -0.89 6.92 -9.65
N ASN A 13 0.08 7.78 -9.97
CA ASN A 13 -0.01 8.75 -11.07
C ASN A 13 0.01 8.07 -12.45
N GLU A 14 0.68 6.92 -12.58
CA GLU A 14 0.68 6.07 -13.78
C GLU A 14 -0.64 5.29 -13.97
N GLY A 15 -1.53 5.33 -12.98
CA GLY A 15 -2.85 4.72 -13.04
C GLY A 15 -2.97 3.35 -12.37
N ASP A 16 -1.94 2.87 -11.67
CA ASP A 16 -2.09 1.71 -10.80
C ASP A 16 -3.07 2.03 -9.67
N ASP A 17 -3.91 1.07 -9.31
CA ASP A 17 -4.67 1.16 -8.07
C ASP A 17 -3.76 1.01 -6.85
N LEU A 18 -4.21 1.52 -5.70
CA LEU A 18 -3.41 1.53 -4.47
C LEU A 18 -2.96 0.14 -4.03
N GLN A 19 -3.79 -0.89 -4.19
CA GLN A 19 -3.46 -2.24 -3.75
C GLN A 19 -2.34 -2.82 -4.61
N THR A 20 -2.43 -2.64 -5.93
CA THR A 20 -1.39 -3.03 -6.88
C THR A 20 -0.08 -2.29 -6.60
N ALA A 21 -0.14 -0.98 -6.39
CA ALA A 21 1.04 -0.15 -6.12
C ALA A 21 1.74 -0.55 -4.81
N LEU A 22 0.98 -0.75 -3.72
CA LEU A 22 1.49 -1.31 -2.46
C LEU A 22 2.09 -2.70 -2.67
N GLY A 23 1.46 -3.54 -3.49
CA GLY A 23 1.98 -4.86 -3.80
C GLY A 23 3.33 -4.85 -4.51
N ARG A 24 3.57 -3.90 -5.42
CA ARG A 24 4.88 -3.73 -6.07
C ARG A 24 5.93 -3.26 -5.06
N LEU A 25 5.60 -2.22 -4.28
CA LEU A 25 6.50 -1.69 -3.24
C LEU A 25 6.89 -2.77 -2.22
N ILE A 26 5.91 -3.52 -1.69
CA ILE A 26 6.14 -4.54 -0.66
C ILE A 26 6.95 -5.73 -1.21
N ARG A 27 6.73 -6.12 -2.46
CA ARG A 27 7.54 -7.18 -3.10
C ARG A 27 8.98 -6.73 -3.35
N LEU A 28 9.18 -5.47 -3.74
CA LEU A 28 10.51 -4.87 -3.89
C LEU A 28 11.26 -4.76 -2.56
N TYR A 29 10.55 -4.38 -1.49
CA TYR A 29 11.12 -4.31 -0.14
C TYR A 29 11.42 -5.70 0.45
N GLY A 30 10.59 -6.68 0.13
CA GLY A 30 10.60 -8.01 0.73
C GLY A 30 9.38 -8.22 1.63
N VAL A 31 8.57 -9.24 1.35
CA VAL A 31 7.29 -9.48 2.03
C VAL A 31 7.50 -9.79 3.52
N LYS A 32 8.52 -10.57 3.89
CA LYS A 32 8.77 -10.97 5.28
C LYS A 32 9.28 -9.78 6.11
N GLU A 33 10.16 -9.00 5.50
CA GLU A 33 10.77 -7.80 6.06
C GLU A 33 9.71 -6.72 6.28
N TYR A 34 8.82 -6.53 5.30
CA TYR A 34 7.70 -5.61 5.43
C TYR A 34 6.69 -6.08 6.48
N ALA A 35 6.43 -7.39 6.55
CA ALA A 35 5.55 -7.99 7.56
C ALA A 35 6.04 -7.72 8.99
N ALA A 36 7.35 -7.85 9.23
CA ALA A 36 7.97 -7.46 10.49
C ALA A 36 7.84 -5.95 10.75
N LEU A 37 8.05 -5.10 9.73
CA LEU A 37 7.95 -3.65 9.84
C LEU A 37 6.56 -3.17 10.28
N VAL A 38 5.48 -3.73 9.71
CA VAL A 38 4.10 -3.36 10.04
C VAL A 38 3.46 -4.22 11.15
N LYS A 39 4.22 -5.16 11.73
CA LYS A 39 3.75 -6.11 12.75
C LYS A 39 2.49 -6.88 12.29
N MET A 40 2.58 -7.46 11.10
CA MET A 40 1.54 -8.33 10.53
C MET A 40 2.16 -9.67 10.13
N ASP A 41 1.35 -10.73 10.08
CA ASP A 41 1.81 -12.01 9.53
C ASP A 41 1.99 -11.91 8.01
N ALA A 42 3.03 -12.55 7.49
CA ALA A 42 3.33 -12.54 6.05
C ALA A 42 2.15 -13.04 5.17
N PRO A 43 1.38 -14.09 5.54
CA PRO A 43 0.19 -14.48 4.78
C PRO A 43 -0.92 -13.43 4.79
N ALA A 44 -1.03 -12.62 5.85
CA ALA A 44 -1.99 -11.51 5.89
C ALA A 44 -1.58 -10.40 4.93
N ILE A 45 -0.28 -10.09 4.83
CA ILE A 45 0.23 -9.15 3.82
C ILE A 45 0.00 -9.67 2.41
N GLN A 46 0.34 -10.93 2.12
CA GLN A 46 0.16 -11.50 0.79
C GLN A 46 -1.30 -11.43 0.33
N ARG A 47 -2.25 -11.69 1.25
CA ARG A 47 -3.68 -11.49 0.97
C ARG A 47 -4.01 -10.03 0.72
N ALA A 48 -3.50 -9.11 1.55
CA ALA A 48 -3.77 -7.70 1.43
C ALA A 48 -3.26 -7.09 0.11
N ILE A 49 -2.19 -7.61 -0.49
CA ILE A 49 -1.61 -7.13 -1.76
C ILE A 49 -1.98 -7.99 -2.99
N SER A 50 -2.90 -8.94 -2.81
CA SER A 50 -3.38 -9.79 -3.90
C SER A 50 -4.69 -9.21 -4.46
N PRO A 51 -4.80 -8.98 -5.78
CA PRO A 51 -6.02 -8.45 -6.39
C PRO A 51 -7.23 -9.40 -6.25
N GLN A 52 -7.02 -10.64 -5.82
CA GLN A 52 -8.08 -11.61 -5.54
C GLN A 52 -8.80 -11.35 -4.21
N HIS A 53 -8.32 -10.39 -3.41
CA HIS A 53 -8.88 -10.05 -2.11
C HIS A 53 -9.07 -8.54 -1.99
N ASN A 54 -10.10 -8.14 -1.25
CA ASN A 54 -10.35 -6.75 -0.92
C ASN A 54 -9.87 -6.44 0.52
N PRO A 55 -8.74 -5.76 0.71
CA PRO A 55 -8.23 -5.41 2.03
C PRO A 55 -9.13 -4.36 2.70
N THR A 56 -9.26 -4.45 4.01
CA THR A 56 -9.99 -3.41 4.76
C THR A 56 -9.25 -2.07 4.73
N LYS A 57 -9.96 -0.97 4.93
CA LYS A 57 -9.32 0.36 5.15
C LYS A 57 -8.24 0.28 6.23
N GLN A 58 -8.54 -0.35 7.37
CA GLN A 58 -7.58 -0.48 8.47
C GLN A 58 -6.31 -1.23 8.05
N THR A 59 -6.45 -2.26 7.22
CA THR A 59 -5.30 -2.99 6.66
C THR A 59 -4.46 -2.09 5.76
N LEU A 60 -5.09 -1.34 4.86
CA LEU A 60 -4.39 -0.40 3.98
C LEU A 60 -3.68 0.71 4.77
N GLU A 61 -4.34 1.30 5.76
CA GLU A 61 -3.73 2.29 6.67
C GLU A 61 -2.49 1.74 7.38
N ARG A 62 -2.56 0.48 7.86
CA ARG A 62 -1.40 -0.17 8.49
C ARG A 62 -0.25 -0.38 7.51
N LEU A 63 -0.53 -0.71 6.24
CA LEU A 63 0.50 -0.84 5.21
C LEU A 63 1.12 0.50 4.81
N LEU A 64 0.37 1.61 4.90
CA LEU A 64 0.82 2.97 4.61
C LEU A 64 1.57 3.63 5.78
N ALA A 65 1.33 3.19 7.01
CA ALA A 65 1.89 3.79 8.22
C ALA A 65 3.44 3.94 8.21
N PRO A 66 4.26 2.96 7.75
CA PRO A 66 5.71 3.13 7.68
C PRO A 66 6.15 4.24 6.73
N LEU A 67 5.32 4.56 5.74
CA LEU A 67 5.51 5.64 4.78
C LEU A 67 5.01 6.98 5.32
N ARG A 68 4.42 7.03 6.52
CA ARG A 68 3.75 8.22 7.08
C ARG A 68 2.64 8.76 6.15
N LEU A 69 1.95 7.85 5.47
CA LEU A 69 0.80 8.15 4.62
C LEU A 69 -0.48 7.63 5.27
N SER A 70 -1.62 8.20 4.88
CA SER A 70 -2.96 7.79 5.32
C SER A 70 -3.98 7.90 4.19
N LEU A 71 -5.10 7.18 4.31
CA LEU A 71 -6.19 7.28 3.34
C LEU A 71 -7.08 8.48 3.64
N GLY A 72 -7.21 9.36 2.65
CA GLY A 72 -8.10 10.52 2.67
C GLY A 72 -9.19 10.42 1.61
N VAL A 73 -10.27 11.17 1.82
CA VAL A 73 -11.25 11.47 0.78
C VAL A 73 -10.96 12.86 0.26
N LYS A 74 -10.96 13.03 -1.07
CA LYS A 74 -10.91 14.34 -1.72
C LYS A 74 -12.24 14.53 -2.45
N PRO A 75 -12.89 15.71 -2.37
CA PRO A 75 -14.01 16.01 -3.25
C PRO A 75 -13.63 15.71 -4.70
N MET A 76 -14.47 14.99 -5.42
CA MET A 76 -14.35 14.93 -6.87
C MET A 76 -14.71 16.32 -7.39
N ASP A 77 -13.81 16.94 -8.15
CA ASP A 77 -14.18 18.09 -8.96
C ASP A 77 -15.33 17.61 -9.87
N ALA A 78 -16.48 18.26 -9.75
CA ALA A 78 -17.62 17.96 -10.62
C ALA A 78 -17.16 18.21 -12.06
N ALA A 79 -17.16 17.15 -12.87
CA ALA A 79 -16.86 17.22 -14.29
C ALA A 79 -17.87 18.12 -15.02
#